data_AF-A0A1F4CFQ2-F1
#
_entry.id   AF-A0A1F4CFQ2-F1
#
_cell.length_a   1.000
_cell.length_b   1.000
_cell.length_c   1.000
_cell.angle_alpha   90.00
_cell.angle_beta   90.00
_cell.angle_gamma   90.00
#
_symmetry.space_group_name_H-M   'P 1'
#
loop_
_entity.id
_entity.type
_entity.pdbx_description
1 polymer ?
#
loop_
_entity_poly.entity_id
_entity_poly.type
_entity_poly.pdbx_seq_one_letter_code
_entity_poly.pdbx_strand_id
1 'polypeptide(L)'
;MVVTLVLAVIAFSASPNGPLGGFWRPSADFPQPTDAQLPLFILLNVVEVLAFGFGISFLIFGYPLMQTILPASKGLTLAAHLCIAWLLFSWWPHDSLHVANGMNLNGLLVIEYVFHVTLMVTGAILVYFFLALVRQRAVKSPVS
;
A
#
# COMPACT_ATOMS: atom_id res chain seq x y z
N MET A 1 11.54 3.14 -11.36
CA MET A 1 12.11 4.21 -10.53
C MET A 1 11.61 5.59 -10.92
N VAL A 2 11.73 6.03 -12.19
CA VAL A 2 11.16 7.34 -12.60
C VAL A 2 9.65 7.45 -12.33
N VAL A 3 8.86 6.46 -12.77
CA VAL A 3 7.39 6.44 -12.52
C VAL A 3 7.07 6.51 -11.01
N THR A 4 7.80 5.77 -10.20
CA THR A 4 7.68 5.78 -8.73
C THR A 4 7.85 7.17 -8.16
N LEU A 5 8.92 7.87 -8.53
CA LEU A 5 9.21 9.21 -8.02
C LEU A 5 8.19 10.24 -8.50
N VAL A 6 7.77 10.17 -9.77
CA VAL A 6 6.73 11.05 -10.32
C VAL A 6 5.43 10.89 -9.54
N LEU A 7 4.98 9.65 -9.33
CA LEU A 7 3.76 9.37 -8.57
C LEU A 7 3.89 9.78 -7.10
N ALA A 8 5.05 9.59 -6.48
CA ALA A 8 5.30 10.02 -5.11
C ALA A 8 5.21 11.55 -4.96
N VAL A 9 5.77 12.32 -5.89
CA VAL A 9 5.67 13.80 -5.88
C VAL A 9 4.22 14.25 -6.06
N ILE A 10 3.46 13.60 -6.95
CA ILE A 10 2.04 13.88 -7.14
C ILE A 10 1.25 13.58 -5.86
N ALA A 11 1.46 12.40 -5.25
CA ALA A 11 0.78 11.99 -4.03
C ALA A 11 1.15 12.87 -2.82
N PHE A 12 2.41 13.29 -2.71
CA PHE A 12 2.84 14.26 -1.69
C PHE A 12 2.11 15.59 -1.86
N SER A 13 2.08 16.11 -3.09
CA SER A 13 1.38 17.36 -3.40
C SER A 13 -0.13 17.26 -3.16
N ALA A 14 -0.71 16.06 -3.36
CA ALA A 14 -2.12 15.75 -3.17
C ALA A 14 -2.46 15.27 -1.74
N SER A 15 -1.50 15.20 -0.82
CA SER A 15 -1.76 14.86 0.58
C SER A 15 -2.62 15.94 1.26
N PRO A 16 -3.33 15.67 2.37
CA PRO A 16 -4.30 16.58 2.98
C PRO A 16 -3.83 18.04 3.18
N ASN A 17 -2.56 18.21 3.58
CA ASN A 17 -1.94 19.51 3.81
C ASN A 17 -1.15 20.04 2.60
N GLY A 18 -1.16 19.31 1.48
CA GLY A 18 -0.46 19.65 0.25
C GLY A 18 -1.27 20.60 -0.66
N PRO A 19 -0.62 21.26 -1.63
CA PRO A 19 -1.26 22.23 -2.51
C PRO A 19 -2.38 21.67 -3.40
N LEU A 20 -2.40 20.36 -3.64
CA LEU A 20 -3.42 19.65 -4.43
C LEU A 20 -4.37 18.80 -3.55
N GLY A 21 -4.25 18.87 -2.22
CA GLY A 21 -4.96 18.04 -1.26
C GLY A 21 -6.41 18.41 -0.99
N GLY A 22 -7.01 19.30 -1.80
CA GLY A 22 -8.33 19.88 -1.52
C GLY A 22 -9.48 18.88 -1.35
N PHE A 23 -9.34 17.67 -1.91
CA PHE A 23 -10.33 16.59 -1.80
C PHE A 23 -10.16 15.72 -0.54
N TRP A 24 -9.04 15.87 0.16
CA TRP A 24 -8.77 15.28 1.49
C TRP A 24 -8.67 16.36 2.57
N ARG A 25 -9.37 17.50 2.42
CA ARG A 25 -9.25 18.62 3.36
C ARG A 25 -9.36 18.12 4.82
N PRO A 26 -8.38 18.45 5.70
CA PRO A 26 -8.43 18.04 7.08
C PRO A 26 -9.74 18.42 7.74
N SER A 27 -10.32 17.49 8.50
CA SER A 27 -11.51 17.80 9.30
C SER A 27 -11.17 18.82 10.38
N ALA A 28 -12.14 19.68 10.71
CA ALA A 28 -11.96 20.73 11.72
C ALA A 28 -11.70 20.18 13.13
N ASP A 29 -12.13 18.95 13.40
CA ASP A 29 -11.92 18.24 14.65
C ASP A 29 -10.68 17.34 14.65
N PHE A 30 -9.90 17.31 13.56
CA PHE A 30 -8.66 16.53 13.50
C PHE A 30 -7.58 17.18 14.38
N PRO A 31 -6.96 16.43 15.32
CA PRO A 31 -5.94 16.97 16.21
C PRO A 31 -4.75 17.57 15.45
N GLN A 32 -4.34 18.77 15.86
CA GLN A 32 -3.16 19.40 15.29
C GLN A 32 -1.89 18.84 15.94
N PRO A 33 -0.87 18.46 15.15
CA PRO A 33 0.40 18.00 15.70
C PRO A 33 1.12 19.15 16.40
N THR A 34 1.85 18.82 17.46
CA THR A 34 2.82 19.74 18.08
C THR A 34 4.03 19.99 17.16
N ASP A 35 4.80 21.04 17.43
CA ASP A 35 5.99 21.39 16.65
C ASP A 35 7.02 20.23 16.56
N ALA A 36 7.13 19.43 17.63
CA ALA A 36 8.01 18.27 17.65
C ALA A 36 7.45 17.06 16.86
N GLN A 37 6.13 16.93 16.74
CA GLN A 37 5.47 15.84 16.02
C GLN A 37 5.40 16.10 14.51
N LEU A 38 5.26 17.36 14.10
CA LEU A 38 5.13 17.76 12.70
C LEU A 38 6.22 17.17 11.78
N PRO A 39 7.54 17.30 12.07
CA PRO A 39 8.57 16.73 11.20
C PRO A 39 8.50 15.19 11.11
N LEU A 40 8.02 14.51 12.15
CA LEU A 40 7.85 13.06 12.15
C LEU A 40 6.70 12.64 11.24
N PHE A 41 5.57 13.36 11.27
CA PHE A 41 4.46 13.12 10.35
C PHE A 41 4.84 13.44 8.89
N ILE A 42 5.64 14.48 8.65
CA ILE A 42 6.17 14.77 7.31
C ILE A 42 7.04 13.61 6.82
N LEU A 43 7.96 13.11 7.65
CA LEU A 43 8.80 11.97 7.30
C LEU A 43 7.97 10.71 7.01
N LEU A 44 6.97 10.43 7.83
CA LEU A 44 6.04 9.32 7.61
C LEU A 44 5.34 9.46 6.26
N ASN A 45 4.76 10.62 5.98
CA ASN A 45 4.09 10.89 4.70
C ASN A 45 5.03 10.71 3.51
N VAL A 46 6.29 11.14 3.61
CA VAL A 46 7.31 10.90 2.57
C VAL A 46 7.50 9.40 2.32
N VAL A 47 7.57 8.57 3.35
CA VAL A 47 7.69 7.12 3.20
C VAL A 47 6.44 6.54 2.55
N GLU A 48 5.26 6.97 2.96
CA GLU A 48 3.98 6.50 2.42
C GLU A 48 3.80 6.84 0.94
N VAL A 49 4.13 8.06 0.51
CA VAL A 49 3.97 8.46 -0.90
C VAL A 49 5.00 7.77 -1.80
N LEU A 50 6.20 7.47 -1.27
CA LEU A 50 7.18 6.64 -1.96
C LEU A 50 6.69 5.20 -2.11
N ALA A 51 6.12 4.63 -1.04
CA ALA A 51 5.50 3.31 -1.06
C ALA A 51 4.30 3.28 -2.03
N PHE A 52 3.49 4.33 -2.07
CA PHE A 52 2.41 4.53 -3.06
C PHE A 52 2.94 4.51 -4.49
N GLY A 53 3.91 5.38 -4.79
CA GLY A 53 4.50 5.44 -6.13
C GLY A 53 5.10 4.09 -6.54
N PHE A 54 5.72 3.38 -5.60
CA PHE A 54 6.31 2.06 -5.83
C PHE A 54 5.23 1.00 -6.05
N GLY A 55 4.19 0.96 -5.23
CA GLY A 55 3.06 0.03 -5.32
C GLY A 55 2.30 0.18 -6.64
N ILE A 56 2.04 1.40 -7.09
CA ILE A 56 1.40 1.64 -8.39
C ILE A 56 2.33 1.29 -9.56
N SER A 57 3.62 1.62 -9.46
CA SER A 57 4.60 1.20 -10.48
C SER A 57 4.67 -0.32 -10.58
N PHE A 58 4.68 -1.00 -9.43
CA PHE A 58 4.64 -2.45 -9.37
C PHE A 58 3.34 -2.98 -9.97
N LEU A 59 2.17 -2.42 -9.62
CA LEU A 59 0.88 -2.83 -10.17
C LEU A 59 0.86 -2.83 -11.71
N ILE A 60 1.45 -1.82 -12.32
CA ILE A 60 1.48 -1.65 -13.79
C ILE A 60 2.51 -2.58 -14.45
N PHE A 61 3.73 -2.66 -13.89
CA PHE A 61 4.87 -3.29 -14.58
C PHE A 61 5.30 -4.65 -14.01
N GLY A 62 4.88 -4.99 -12.80
CA GLY A 62 5.37 -6.14 -12.04
C GLY A 62 4.78 -7.49 -12.46
N TYR A 63 3.54 -7.51 -12.95
CA TYR A 63 2.83 -8.76 -13.24
C TYR A 63 3.51 -9.62 -14.33
N PRO A 64 3.91 -9.06 -15.49
CA PRO A 64 4.60 -9.85 -16.52
C PRO A 64 5.87 -10.52 -15.99
N LEU A 65 6.66 -9.79 -15.18
CA LEU A 65 7.88 -10.31 -14.58
C LEU A 65 7.59 -11.48 -13.62
N MET A 66 6.61 -11.33 -12.72
CA MET A 66 6.20 -12.40 -11.81
C MET A 66 5.74 -13.65 -12.57
N GLN A 67 4.95 -13.49 -13.63
CA GLN A 67 4.48 -14.60 -14.47
C GLN A 67 5.63 -15.36 -15.15
N THR A 68 6.68 -14.64 -15.57
CA THR A 68 7.82 -15.26 -16.27
C THR A 68 8.74 -16.02 -15.32
N ILE A 69 9.00 -15.48 -14.12
CA ILE A 69 10.05 -16.01 -13.24
C ILE A 69 9.54 -16.96 -12.15
N LEU A 70 8.26 -16.86 -11.75
CA LEU A 70 7.72 -17.60 -10.62
C LEU A 70 6.99 -18.86 -11.08
N PRO A 71 7.29 -20.04 -10.51
CA PRO A 71 6.68 -21.30 -10.92
C PRO A 71 5.20 -21.49 -10.50
N ALA A 72 4.55 -20.45 -9.94
CA ALA A 72 3.17 -20.50 -9.47
C ALA A 72 2.13 -20.42 -10.61
N SER A 73 0.89 -20.83 -10.31
CA SER A 73 -0.22 -20.74 -11.27
C SER A 73 -0.57 -19.28 -11.59
N LYS A 74 -1.11 -19.03 -12.79
CA LYS A 74 -1.43 -17.66 -13.23
C LYS A 74 -2.32 -16.90 -12.25
N GLY A 75 -3.36 -17.56 -11.74
CA GLY A 75 -4.32 -16.97 -10.80
C GLY A 75 -3.70 -16.64 -9.44
N LEU A 76 -2.86 -17.54 -8.90
CA LEU A 76 -2.19 -17.29 -7.62
C LEU A 76 -1.13 -16.18 -7.74
N THR A 77 -0.40 -16.15 -8.86
CA THR A 77 0.53 -15.06 -9.16
C THR A 77 -0.20 -13.72 -9.33
N LEU A 78 -1.37 -13.69 -9.97
CA LEU A 78 -2.20 -12.48 -10.07
C LEU A 78 -2.68 -12.02 -8.69
N ALA A 79 -3.16 -12.94 -7.86
CA ALA A 79 -3.59 -12.61 -6.50
C ALA A 79 -2.43 -12.03 -5.68
N ALA A 80 -1.25 -12.65 -5.71
CA ALA A 80 -0.06 -12.15 -5.03
C ALA A 80 0.40 -10.78 -5.58
N HIS A 81 0.34 -10.58 -6.89
CA HIS A 81 0.64 -9.30 -7.54
C HIS A 81 -0.24 -8.16 -7.01
N LEU A 82 -1.56 -8.37 -7.01
CA LEU A 82 -2.52 -7.40 -6.51
C LEU A 82 -2.33 -7.14 -5.00
N CYS A 83 -2.07 -8.19 -4.23
CA CYS A 83 -1.79 -8.12 -2.80
C CYS A 83 -0.53 -7.28 -2.50
N ILE A 84 0.59 -7.51 -3.19
CA ILE A 84 1.81 -6.74 -3.01
C ILE A 84 1.59 -5.27 -3.39
N ALA A 85 0.89 -5.02 -4.50
CA ALA A 85 0.56 -3.66 -4.91
C ALA A 85 -0.27 -2.94 -3.83
N TRP A 86 -1.39 -3.55 -3.41
CA TRP A 86 -2.27 -3.01 -2.37
C TRP A 86 -1.51 -2.74 -1.08
N LEU A 87 -0.74 -3.71 -0.59
CA LEU A 87 0.09 -3.58 0.62
C LEU A 87 1.04 -2.37 0.57
N LEU A 88 1.53 -2.00 -0.60
CA LEU A 88 2.46 -0.88 -0.75
C LEU A 88 1.75 0.46 -0.86
N PHE A 89 0.68 0.54 -1.66
CA PHE A 89 0.05 1.83 -1.94
C PHE A 89 -1.08 2.22 -1.00
N SER A 90 -1.63 1.30 -0.21
CA SER A 90 -2.81 1.55 0.62
C SER A 90 -2.56 2.51 1.80
N TRP A 91 -1.31 2.71 2.23
CA TRP A 91 -0.98 3.56 3.38
C TRP A 91 -1.32 5.04 3.17
N TRP A 92 -0.87 5.62 2.06
CA TRP A 92 -1.15 7.02 1.74
C TRP A 92 -2.65 7.39 1.76
N PRO A 93 -3.55 6.66 1.06
CA PRO A 93 -4.98 6.97 1.11
C PRO A 93 -5.60 6.64 2.48
N HIS A 94 -5.09 5.64 3.21
CA HIS A 94 -5.55 5.31 4.57
C HIS A 94 -5.34 6.49 5.52
N ASP A 95 -4.10 6.98 5.63
CA ASP A 95 -3.76 8.06 6.55
C ASP A 95 -4.37 9.39 6.09
N SER A 96 -4.47 9.62 4.77
CA SER A 96 -5.18 10.79 4.23
C SER A 96 -6.68 10.79 4.58
N LEU A 97 -7.30 9.61 4.57
CA LEU A 97 -8.70 9.44 4.98
C LEU A 97 -8.89 9.66 6.48
N HIS A 98 -7.96 9.23 7.32
CA HIS A 98 -7.98 9.55 8.76
C HIS A 98 -8.00 11.06 9.01
N VAL A 99 -7.12 11.80 8.33
CA VAL A 99 -7.04 13.26 8.43
C VAL A 99 -8.34 13.92 7.94
N ALA A 100 -8.87 13.48 6.79
CA ALA A 100 -10.09 14.02 6.21
C ALA A 100 -11.35 13.66 7.03
N ASN A 101 -11.38 12.50 7.69
CA ASN A 101 -12.51 12.03 8.48
C ASN A 101 -12.57 12.67 9.87
N GLY A 102 -11.42 12.98 10.48
CA GLY A 102 -11.38 13.53 11.82
C GLY A 102 -11.85 12.54 12.89
N MET A 103 -12.60 13.01 13.88
CA MET A 103 -13.02 12.21 15.04
C MET A 103 -14.37 11.50 14.84
N ASN A 104 -14.88 11.43 13.60
CA ASN A 104 -16.11 10.70 13.29
C ASN A 104 -15.88 9.17 13.42
N LEU A 105 -16.31 8.60 14.54
CA LEU A 105 -16.09 7.19 14.87
C LEU A 105 -16.69 6.21 13.86
N ASN A 106 -17.87 6.51 13.29
CA ASN A 106 -18.48 5.63 12.29
C ASN A 106 -17.66 5.62 11.00
N GLY A 107 -17.14 6.79 10.58
CA GLY A 107 -16.24 6.88 9.44
C GLY A 107 -14.89 6.19 9.70
N LEU A 108 -14.34 6.34 10.91
CA LEU A 108 -13.13 5.60 11.34
C LEU A 108 -13.36 4.10 11.23
N LEU A 109 -14.47 3.56 11.75
CA LEU A 109 -14.76 2.13 11.61
C LEU A 109 -14.77 1.65 10.16
N VAL A 110 -15.34 2.44 9.24
CA VAL A 110 -15.31 2.10 7.81
C VAL A 110 -13.87 2.09 7.27
N ILE A 111 -13.07 3.11 7.58
CA ILE A 111 -11.66 3.19 7.19
C ILE A 111 -10.90 1.97 7.73
N GLU A 112 -11.02 1.69 9.03
CA GLU A 112 -10.36 0.57 9.69
C GLU A 112 -10.68 -0.77 9.01
N TYR A 113 -11.95 -1.06 8.77
CA TYR A 113 -12.35 -2.32 8.14
C TYR A 113 -11.90 -2.41 6.67
N VAL A 114 -11.99 -1.33 5.90
CA VAL A 114 -11.58 -1.32 4.49
C VAL A 114 -10.08 -1.56 4.36
N PHE A 115 -9.25 -0.94 5.19
CA PHE A 115 -7.80 -1.03 5.06
C PHE A 115 -7.22 -2.21 5.86
N HIS A 116 -7.54 -2.37 7.14
CA HIS A 116 -6.90 -3.39 7.97
C HIS A 116 -7.34 -4.81 7.60
N VAL A 117 -8.64 -5.04 7.38
CA VAL A 117 -9.11 -6.38 7.03
C VAL A 117 -8.57 -6.81 5.67
N THR A 118 -8.52 -5.90 4.70
CA THR A 118 -7.94 -6.22 3.37
C THR A 118 -6.43 -6.46 3.45
N LEU A 119 -5.72 -5.79 4.36
CA LEU A 119 -4.31 -6.07 4.65
C LEU A 119 -4.10 -7.44 5.34
N MET A 120 -5.00 -7.86 6.24
CA MET A 120 -4.97 -9.20 6.83
C MET A 120 -5.19 -10.28 5.76
N VAL A 121 -6.17 -10.09 4.87
CA VAL A 121 -6.42 -10.98 3.73
C VAL A 121 -5.22 -11.03 2.78
N THR A 122 -4.63 -9.87 2.50
CA THR A 122 -3.39 -9.73 1.71
C THR A 122 -2.27 -10.58 2.33
N GLY A 123 -2.03 -10.45 3.64
CA GLY A 123 -1.05 -11.26 4.35
C GLY A 123 -1.30 -12.76 4.20
N ALA A 124 -2.54 -13.22 4.38
CA ALA A 124 -2.90 -14.63 4.23
C ALA A 124 -2.63 -15.16 2.81
N ILE A 125 -2.98 -14.39 1.79
CA ILE A 125 -2.73 -14.75 0.38
C ILE A 125 -1.23 -14.82 0.10
N LEU A 126 -0.45 -13.86 0.59
CA LEU A 126 1.00 -13.84 0.39
C LEU A 126 1.71 -14.99 1.12
N VAL A 127 1.25 -15.37 2.31
CA VAL A 127 1.71 -16.58 3.01
C VAL A 127 1.43 -17.82 2.18
N TYR A 128 0.20 -17.97 1.67
CA TYR A 128 -0.16 -19.11 0.83
C TYR A 128 0.67 -19.15 -0.46
N PHE A 129 0.86 -18.01 -1.11
CA PHE A 129 1.71 -17.85 -2.28
C PHE A 129 3.15 -18.31 -2.01
N PHE A 130 3.74 -17.84 -0.92
CA PHE A 130 5.09 -18.23 -0.52
C PHE A 130 5.20 -19.75 -0.30
N LEU A 131 4.25 -20.34 0.43
CA LEU A 131 4.23 -21.79 0.66
C LEU A 131 4.10 -22.59 -0.64
N ALA A 132 3.30 -22.11 -1.59
CA ALA A 132 3.17 -22.74 -2.90
C ALA A 132 4.50 -22.75 -3.67
N LEU A 133 5.24 -21.63 -3.65
CA LEU A 133 6.57 -21.54 -4.28
C LEU A 133 7.58 -22.50 -3.65
N VAL A 134 7.61 -22.57 -2.31
CA VAL A 134 8.51 -23.47 -1.57
C VAL A 134 8.22 -24.93 -1.89
N ARG A 135 6.94 -25.33 -1.90
CA ARG A 135 6.54 -26.72 -2.22
C ARG A 135 6.95 -27.13 -3.63
N GLN A 136 6.74 -26.26 -4.61
CA GLN A 136 7.14 -26.56 -5.99
C GLN A 136 8.65 -26.69 -6.15
N ARG A 137 9.44 -25.89 -5.43
CA ARG A 137 10.90 -26.02 -5.44
C ARG A 137 11.36 -27.34 -4.82
N ALA A 138 10.75 -27.76 -3.70
CA ALA A 138 11.04 -29.04 -3.07
C ALA A 138 10.72 -30.23 -3.99
N VAL A 139 9.57 -30.20 -4.68
CA VAL A 139 9.19 -31.24 -5.65
C VAL A 139 10.13 -31.31 -6.86
N LYS A 140 10.68 -30.18 -7.32
CA LYS A 140 11.65 -30.13 -8.43
C LYS A 140 13.08 -30.51 -8.03
N SER A 141 13.36 -30.69 -6.74
CA SER A 141 14.67 -31.08 -6.21
C SER A 141 14.65 -32.50 -5.60
N PRO A 142 14.07 -33.54 -6.22
CA PRO A 142 14.16 -34.87 -5.67
C PRO A 142 15.59 -35.36 -5.87
N VAL A 143 16.34 -35.46 -4.78
CA VAL A 143 17.60 -36.21 -4.57
C VAL A 143 18.38 -36.49 -5.86
N SER A 144 19.37 -35.64 -6.15
CA SER A 144 20.53 -35.97 -6.98
C SER A 144 21.41 -36.98 -6.28
#